data_AF-A0ABD7TCF8-F1
#
_entry.id   AF-A0ABD7TCF8-F1
#
_cell.length_a   1.000
_cell.length_b   1.000
_cell.length_c   1.000
_cell.angle_alpha   90.00
_cell.angle_beta   90.00
_cell.angle_gamma   90.00
#
_symmetry.space_group_name_H-M   'P 1'
#
loop_
_entity.id
_entity.type
_entity.pdbx_description
1 polymer ?
#
loop_
_entity_poly.entity_id
_entity_poly.type
_entity_poly.pdbx_seq_one_letter_code
_entity_poly.pdbx_strand_id
1 'polypeptide(L)' 'MPNYEILNFEAESLLISDVGVSKIHSQSLIRALRQLKLSKLMKKVELDEVLAENGLNHNDAFAFLERAIPLRS' A
#
# COMPACT_ATOMS: atom_id res chain seq x y z
N MET A 1 -3.87 -1.93 -13.01
CA MET A 1 -3.76 -3.02 -12.00
C MET A 1 -2.48 -2.73 -11.22
N PRO A 2 -2.54 -2.67 -9.87
CA PRO A 2 -1.36 -2.36 -9.08
C PRO A 2 -0.29 -3.45 -9.28
N ASN A 3 0.89 -3.05 -9.77
CA ASN A 3 2.01 -3.95 -10.03
C ASN A 3 2.96 -3.92 -8.83
N TYR A 4 2.56 -4.57 -7.74
CA TYR A 4 3.43 -4.75 -6.58
C TYR A 4 3.19 -6.09 -5.86
N GLU A 5 4.21 -6.58 -5.18
CA GLU A 5 4.20 -7.77 -4.33
C GLU A 5 4.56 -7.43 -2.89
N ILE A 6 4.03 -8.20 -1.94
CA ILE A 6 4.33 -8.06 -0.52
C ILE A 6 4.98 -9.37 -0.07
N LEU A 7 6.25 -9.31 0.32
CA LEU A 7 6.95 -10.41 0.95
C LEU A 7 6.93 -10.20 2.46
N ASN A 8 6.56 -11.23 3.22
CA ASN A 8 6.51 -11.14 4.68
C ASN A 8 7.71 -11.90 5.26
N PHE A 9 8.52 -11.22 6.06
CA PHE A 9 9.58 -11.81 6.85
C PHE A 9 9.23 -11.67 8.33
N GLU A 10 9.92 -12.42 9.19
CA GLU A 10 9.64 -12.41 10.64
C GLU A 10 9.80 -11.02 11.28
N ALA A 11 10.74 -10.21 10.79
CA ALA A 11 11.04 -8.89 11.35
C ALA A 11 10.37 -7.72 10.61
N GLU A 12 10.11 -7.86 9.30
CA GLU A 12 9.55 -6.80 8.46
C GLU A 12 8.87 -7.35 7.21
N SER A 13 8.00 -6.57 6.58
CA SER A 13 7.50 -6.88 5.23
C SER A 13 8.19 -6.01 4.19
N LEU A 14 8.42 -6.57 3.00
CA LEU A 14 8.93 -5.82 1.86
C LEU A 14 7.83 -5.64 0.83
N LEU A 15 7.65 -4.41 0.36
CA LEU A 15 6.86 -4.07 -0.81
C LEU A 15 7.79 -3.97 -2.01
N ILE A 16 7.52 -4.75 -3.04
CA ILE A 16 8.28 -4.74 -4.30
C ILE A 16 7.36 -4.21 -5.38
N SER A 17 7.73 -3.11 -6.04
CA SER A 17 6.99 -2.54 -7.16
C SER A 17 7.95 -2.16 -8.29
N ASP A 18 7.41 -1.71 -9.42
CA ASP A 18 8.21 -1.18 -10.55
C ASP A 18 9.09 0.03 -10.14
N VAL A 19 8.76 0.71 -9.04
CA VAL A 19 9.50 1.87 -8.52
C VAL A 19 10.66 1.43 -7.62
N GLY A 20 10.62 0.20 -7.09
CA GLY A 20 11.69 -0.37 -6.28
C GLY A 20 11.17 -1.18 -5.08
N VAL A 21 12.04 -1.32 -4.07
CA VAL A 21 11.76 -2.07 -2.84
C VAL A 21 11.61 -1.12 -1.67
N SER A 22 10.50 -1.23 -0.94
CA SER A 22 10.22 -0.46 0.28
C SER A 22 10.00 -1.38 1.47
N LYS A 23 10.63 -1.08 2.61
CA LYS A 23 10.39 -1.78 3.88
C LYS A 23 9.13 -1.25 4.54
N ILE A 24 8.31 -2.15 5.06
CA ILE A 24 7.09 -1.84 5.79
C ILE A 24 7.10 -2.55 7.13
N HIS A 25 7.06 -1.76 8.20
CA HIS A 25 6.92 -2.25 9.57
C HIS A 25 5.46 -2.15 10.08
N SER A 26 4.63 -1.36 9.40
CA SER A 26 3.24 -1.13 9.78
C SER A 26 2.33 -2.27 9.31
N GLN A 27 1.77 -3.01 10.28
CA GLN A 27 0.80 -4.08 10.01
C GLN A 27 -0.52 -3.56 9.41
N SER A 28 -0.97 -2.37 9.83
CA SER A 28 -2.15 -1.73 9.24
C SER A 28 -1.92 -1.37 7.77
N LEU A 29 -0.72 -0.90 7.42
CA LEU A 29 -0.36 -0.60 6.03
C LEU A 29 -0.30 -1.86 5.17
N ILE A 30 0.25 -2.96 5.70
CA ILE A 30 0.27 -4.26 5.00
C ILE A 30 -1.16 -4.75 4.73
N ARG A 31 -2.05 -4.63 5.71
CA ARG A 31 -3.47 -5.03 5.56
C ARG A 31 -4.19 -4.20 4.50
N ALA A 32 -4.01 -2.87 4.54
CA ALA A 32 -4.55 -1.96 3.54
C ALA A 32 -4.07 -2.31 2.12
N LEU A 33 -2.76 -2.52 1.95
CA LEU A 33 -2.18 -2.91 0.66
C LEU A 33 -2.74 -4.24 0.13
N ARG A 34 -2.94 -5.23 1.01
CA ARG A 34 -3.57 -6.50 0.59
C ARG A 34 -5.01 -6.29 0.10
N GLN A 35 -5.79 -5.45 0.78
CA GLN A 35 -7.15 -5.11 0.36
C GLN A 35 -7.14 -4.40 -1.01
N LEU A 36 -6.24 -3.45 -1.21
CA LEU A 36 -6.08 -2.73 -2.48
C LEU A 36 -5.63 -3.63 -3.64
N LYS A 37 -4.80 -4.64 -3.36
CA LYS A 37 -4.39 -5.63 -4.38
C LYS A 37 -5.58 -6.49 -4.83
N LEU A 38 -6.52 -6.77 -3.92
CA LEU A 38 -7.74 -7.54 -4.22
C LEU A 38 -8.80 -6.72 -4.97
N SER A 39 -8.87 -5.40 -4.75
CA SER A 39 -9.90 -4.55 -5.37
C SER A 39 -9.74 -4.38 -6.88
N LYS A 40 -8.57 -4.73 -7.47
CA LYS A 40 -8.19 -4.65 -8.91
C LYS A 40 -8.22 -3.24 -9.53
N LEU A 41 -9.05 -2.34 -8.99
CA LEU A 41 -9.17 -0.92 -9.28
C LEU A 41 -8.70 -0.15 -8.04
N MET A 42 -7.97 0.93 -8.28
CA MET A 42 -7.38 1.76 -7.24
C MET A 42 -7.80 3.19 -7.54
N LYS A 43 -9.09 3.49 -7.31
CA LYS A 43 -9.55 4.88 -7.34
C LYS A 43 -9.11 5.56 -6.04
N LYS A 44 -8.84 6.87 -6.10
CA LYS A 44 -8.45 7.64 -4.92
C LYS A 44 -9.45 7.48 -3.75
N VAL A 45 -10.75 7.49 -4.04
CA VAL A 45 -11.80 7.31 -3.03
C VAL A 45 -11.70 5.93 -2.34
N GLU A 46 -11.49 4.86 -3.11
CA GLU A 46 -11.33 3.50 -2.56
C GLU A 46 -10.04 3.38 -1.72
N LEU A 47 -8.97 4.08 -2.14
CA LEU A 47 -7.74 4.16 -1.36
C LEU A 47 -8.00 4.84 -0.01
N ASP A 48 -8.73 5.95 -0.02
CA ASP A 48 -9.01 6.73 1.18
C ASP A 48 -9.86 5.94 2.18
N GLU A 49 -10.87 5.23 1.69
CA GLU A 49 -11.71 4.33 2.47
C GLU A 49 -10.86 3.21 3.11
N VAL A 50 -10.03 2.53 2.32
CA VAL A 50 -9.19 1.44 2.83
C VAL A 50 -8.16 1.94 3.85
N LEU A 51 -7.58 3.12 3.65
CA LEU A 51 -6.66 3.71 4.61
C LEU A 51 -7.38 4.05 5.93
N ALA A 52 -8.56 4.67 5.85
CA ALA A 52 -9.37 5.01 7.01
C ALA A 52 -9.83 3.78 7.79
N GLU A 53 -10.27 2.72 7.10
CA GLU A 53 -10.66 1.43 7.71
C GLU A 53 -9.53 0.75 8.48
N ASN A 54 -8.28 1.01 8.09
CA ASN A 54 -7.09 0.48 8.77
C ASN A 54 -6.47 1.49 9.77
N GLY A 55 -7.14 2.61 10.04
CA GLY A 55 -6.70 3.62 11.00
C GLY A 55 -5.42 4.35 10.57
N LEU A 56 -5.12 4.40 9.27
CA LEU A 56 -3.94 5.06 8.74
C LEU A 56 -4.21 6.54 8.53
N ASN A 57 -3.26 7.39 8.92
CA ASN A 57 -3.30 8.79 8.55
C ASN A 57 -3.17 8.90 7.02
N HIS A 58 -4.17 9.50 6.39
CA HIS A 58 -4.22 9.64 4.94
C HIS A 58 -2.97 10.32 4.38
N ASN A 59 -2.50 11.42 4.98
CA ASN A 59 -1.38 12.20 4.44
C ASN A 59 -0.07 11.39 4.45
N ASP A 60 0.21 10.72 5.55
CA ASP A 60 1.45 9.95 5.70
C ASP A 60 1.44 8.68 4.86
N ALA A 61 0.31 7.96 4.84
CA ALA A 61 0.16 6.75 4.05
C ALA A 61 0.16 7.05 2.55
N PHE A 62 -0.54 8.11 2.11
CA PHE A 62 -0.57 8.51 0.70
C PHE A 62 0.81 8.95 0.20
N ALA A 63 1.55 9.75 0.98
CA ALA A 63 2.90 10.16 0.63
C ALA A 63 3.87 8.98 0.49
N PHE A 64 3.71 7.94 1.33
CA PHE A 64 4.45 6.70 1.16
C PHE A 64 4.04 5.97 -0.13
N LEU A 65 2.74 5.81 -0.37
CA LEU A 65 2.21 5.06 -1.52
C LEU A 65 2.57 5.72 -2.86
N GLU A 66 2.53 7.05 -2.95
CA GLU A 66 2.99 7.78 -4.15
C GLU A 66 4.45 7.50 -4.50
N ARG A 67 5.29 7.27 -3.48
CA ARG A 67 6.73 6.97 -3.69
C ARG A 67 6.97 5.49 -3.92
N ALA A 68 6.18 4.62 -3.30
CA ALA A 68 6.43 3.20 -3.24
C ALA A 68 5.69 2.41 -4.33
N ILE A 69 4.66 2.99 -4.95
CA ILE A 69 3.82 2.34 -5.94
C ILE A 69 3.48 3.35 -7.04
N PRO A 70 3.56 2.97 -8.33
CA PRO A 70 3.08 3.84 -9.39
C PRO A 70 1.55 3.88 -9.36
N LEU A 71 0.99 4.83 -8.61
CA LEU A 71 -0.43 5.13 -8.64
C LEU A 71 -0.75 5.72 -10.03
N ARG A 72 -1.58 5.04 -10.82
CA ARG A 72 -2.06 5.61 -12.08
C ARG A 72 -3.07 6.71 -11.73
N SER A 73 -2.70 7.95 -12.03
CA SER A 73 -3.58 9.14 -12.07
C SER A 73 -4.76 8.94 -13.01
#